data_AF-A0A9P2S0D3-F1
#
_entry.id   AF-A0A9P2S0D3-F1
#
_cell.length_a   1.000
_cell.length_b   1.000
_cell.length_c   1.000
_cell.angle_alpha   90.00
_cell.angle_beta   90.00
_cell.angle_gamma   90.00
#
_symmetry.space_group_name_H-M   'P 1'
#
loop_
_entity.id
_entity.type
_entity.pdbx_description
1 polymer ?
#
loop_
_entity_poly.entity_id
_entity_poly.type
_entity_poly.pdbx_seq_one_letter_code
_entity_poly.pdbx_strand_id
1 'polypeptide(L)'
;MTKTPYKQKFPQFTAFIQQKLRSSLLHTIRSYSRHRSEIINQNNNYDLTVASYNVHKCVGVDKIFNPARIVRVIAELRVDILALQEADKRFGERIGLIDLQLLKAETGLIPVPLNTMSPQGHGWHGNALFLRKGHVRDILQVTLPGIEPRGAVIVEFEMEVGLIRIIAAHFGLLRHSRNQQTKTLLALLQKRPLMPTLLVGDFNEWRMGKGSSLNHFSPYFDSTLGTVPSFPSRFPFLALDRILAFPHQLLTNIENHHSPLARIASDHLPIKAYLDLANAMTILKNKISEKG
;
A
#
# COMPACT_ATOMS: atom_id res chain seq x y z
N MET A 1 0.21 -48.91 12.72
CA MET A 1 -0.21 -48.16 11.51
C MET A 1 0.59 -46.87 11.43
N THR A 2 1.69 -46.92 10.69
CA THR A 2 2.60 -45.81 10.44
C THR A 2 2.06 -44.94 9.31
N LYS A 3 1.72 -43.68 9.59
CA LYS A 3 1.39 -42.70 8.54
C LYS A 3 2.65 -41.95 8.11
N THR A 4 3.06 -42.22 6.89
CA THR A 4 4.13 -41.54 6.15
C THR A 4 3.81 -40.05 5.98
N PRO A 5 4.75 -39.11 6.19
CA PRO A 5 4.51 -37.72 5.87
C PRO A 5 4.63 -37.50 4.36
N TYR A 6 3.60 -36.88 3.81
CA TYR A 6 3.50 -36.44 2.42
C TYR A 6 4.62 -35.43 2.13
N LYS A 7 5.66 -35.84 1.38
CA LYS A 7 6.68 -34.93 0.84
C LYS A 7 6.01 -34.02 -0.20
N GLN A 8 5.64 -32.80 0.19
CA GLN A 8 5.35 -31.74 -0.77
C GLN A 8 6.65 -31.35 -1.46
N LYS A 9 6.78 -31.73 -2.73
CA LYS A 9 7.79 -31.21 -3.64
C LYS A 9 7.52 -29.71 -3.82
N PHE A 10 8.46 -28.88 -3.40
CA PHE A 10 8.51 -27.45 -3.73
C PHE A 10 9.21 -27.26 -5.09
N PRO A 11 8.59 -26.60 -6.08
CA PRO A 11 9.33 -26.16 -7.26
C PRO A 11 9.40 -24.62 -7.37
N GLN A 12 10.53 -24.13 -7.88
CA GLN A 12 10.73 -22.91 -8.68
C GLN A 12 10.72 -21.50 -8.05
N PHE A 13 10.25 -21.27 -6.82
CA PHE A 13 10.15 -19.89 -6.27
C PHE A 13 11.50 -19.22 -5.94
N THR A 14 12.52 -19.98 -5.53
CA THR A 14 13.89 -19.47 -5.32
C THR A 14 14.54 -19.00 -6.61
N ALA A 15 14.22 -19.63 -7.75
CA ALA A 15 14.81 -19.29 -9.04
C ALA A 15 14.35 -17.91 -9.56
N PHE A 16 13.10 -17.50 -9.28
CA PHE A 16 12.57 -16.19 -9.71
C PHE A 16 13.30 -15.02 -9.01
N ILE A 17 13.52 -15.14 -7.70
CA ILE A 17 14.27 -14.16 -6.91
C ILE A 17 15.76 -14.17 -7.29
N GLN A 18 16.33 -15.35 -7.57
CA GLN A 18 17.71 -15.49 -8.04
C GLN A 18 17.93 -14.91 -9.44
N GLN A 19 16.95 -14.95 -10.33
CA GLN A 19 17.07 -14.42 -11.69
C GLN A 19 17.09 -12.88 -11.71
N LYS A 20 16.30 -12.21 -10.84
CA LYS A 20 16.33 -10.74 -10.67
C LYS A 20 17.66 -10.24 -10.10
N LEU A 21 18.32 -11.05 -9.26
CA LEU A 21 19.66 -10.74 -8.72
C LEU A 21 20.74 -10.72 -9.81
N ARG A 22 20.60 -11.49 -10.90
CA ARG A 22 21.55 -11.49 -12.03
C ARG A 22 21.37 -10.30 -12.99
N SER A 23 20.14 -9.77 -13.14
CA SER A 23 19.86 -8.70 -14.10
C SER A 23 19.96 -7.28 -13.53
N SER A 24 19.96 -7.09 -12.20
CA SER A 24 19.99 -5.76 -11.57
C SER A 24 21.35 -5.03 -11.60
N LEU A 25 22.36 -5.58 -12.28
CA LEU A 25 23.74 -5.05 -12.28
C LEU A 25 24.00 -3.97 -13.35
N LEU A 26 23.02 -3.66 -14.22
CA LEU A 26 23.19 -2.67 -15.28
C LEU A 26 21.96 -1.77 -15.42
N HIS A 27 21.85 -0.77 -14.56
CA HIS A 27 21.64 0.63 -14.93
C HIS A 27 21.35 1.46 -13.67
N THR A 28 22.18 2.46 -13.41
CA THR A 28 21.88 3.53 -12.45
C THR A 28 22.40 4.85 -13.01
N ILE A 29 21.61 5.90 -12.75
CA ILE A 29 21.90 7.34 -12.79
C ILE A 29 21.66 8.04 -14.14
N ARG A 30 20.56 8.82 -14.24
CA ARG A 30 20.54 10.30 -14.26
C ARG A 30 19.14 10.83 -14.61
N SER A 31 18.50 11.51 -13.65
CA SER A 31 18.10 12.92 -13.77
C SER A 31 17.10 13.28 -12.68
N TYR A 32 17.44 14.31 -11.92
CA TYR A 32 16.59 14.95 -10.93
C TYR A 32 16.46 16.41 -11.38
N SER A 33 15.23 16.93 -11.30
CA SER A 33 14.87 18.35 -11.35
C SER A 33 14.66 19.01 -12.72
N ARG A 34 13.44 19.58 -12.85
CA ARG A 34 12.95 20.65 -13.75
C ARG A 34 12.42 20.30 -15.15
N HIS A 35 11.14 19.93 -15.20
CA HIS A 35 10.10 20.52 -16.07
C HIS A 35 8.74 20.15 -15.45
N ARG A 36 8.06 21.06 -14.76
CA ARG A 36 7.20 22.15 -15.28
C ARG A 36 6.08 21.60 -16.17
N SER A 37 4.89 21.68 -15.58
CA SER A 37 3.54 21.77 -16.12
C SER A 37 3.40 21.98 -17.63
N GLU A 38 2.44 21.22 -18.16
CA GLU A 38 1.81 21.26 -19.49
C GLU A 38 2.49 20.49 -20.63
N ILE A 39 1.65 19.63 -21.25
CA ILE A 39 1.85 18.75 -22.41
C ILE A 39 2.55 17.43 -21.99
N ILE A 40 1.87 16.27 -21.98
CA ILE A 40 1.55 15.43 -23.15
C ILE A 40 0.36 14.47 -22.87
N ASN A 41 -0.65 14.55 -23.74
CA ASN A 41 -1.51 13.53 -24.37
C ASN A 41 -2.22 12.39 -23.60
N GLN A 42 -3.53 12.38 -23.82
CA GLN A 42 -4.44 11.24 -24.03
C GLN A 42 -3.76 9.88 -24.32
N ASN A 43 -3.69 9.03 -23.29
CA ASN A 43 -3.84 7.57 -23.30
C ASN A 43 -3.57 7.05 -21.88
N ASN A 44 -4.41 7.45 -20.91
CA ASN A 44 -4.31 6.92 -19.56
C ASN A 44 -4.91 5.50 -19.53
N ASN A 45 -4.13 4.50 -19.95
CA ASN A 45 -4.49 3.09 -19.86
C ASN A 45 -4.31 2.60 -18.42
N TYR A 46 -5.20 3.03 -17.52
CA TYR A 46 -5.35 2.46 -16.20
C TYR A 46 -6.78 1.93 -16.04
N ASP A 47 -6.93 0.85 -15.29
CA ASP A 47 -8.22 0.20 -15.04
C ASP A 47 -8.59 0.14 -13.56
N LEU A 48 -7.66 0.53 -12.68
CA LEU A 48 -7.87 0.51 -11.24
C LEU A 48 -7.10 1.65 -10.54
N THR A 49 -7.72 2.25 -9.53
CA THR A 49 -7.10 3.30 -8.72
C THR A 49 -7.04 2.95 -7.24
N VAL A 50 -5.89 3.21 -6.61
CA VAL A 50 -5.66 2.92 -5.19
C VAL A 50 -5.07 4.13 -4.50
N ALA A 51 -5.51 4.46 -3.29
CA ALA A 51 -4.87 5.49 -2.48
C ALA A 51 -4.44 4.97 -1.10
N SER A 52 -3.41 5.62 -0.55
CA SER A 52 -3.00 5.50 0.85
C SER A 52 -3.05 6.87 1.52
N TYR A 53 -3.53 6.91 2.76
CA TYR A 53 -3.61 8.16 3.51
C TYR A 53 -3.46 7.93 5.03
N ASN A 54 -2.39 8.46 5.61
CA ASN A 54 -2.28 8.62 7.06
C ASN A 54 -3.16 9.81 7.49
N VAL A 55 -4.22 9.53 8.24
CA VAL A 55 -5.24 10.53 8.61
C VAL A 55 -4.90 11.28 9.91
N HIS A 56 -3.76 10.98 10.54
CA HIS A 56 -3.31 11.61 11.78
C HIS A 56 -4.39 11.63 12.87
N LYS A 57 -5.11 10.52 13.03
CA LYS A 57 -6.27 10.38 13.95
C LYS A 57 -7.34 11.45 13.73
N CYS A 58 -7.53 11.87 12.48
CA CYS A 58 -8.43 12.95 12.07
C CYS A 58 -8.14 14.30 12.72
N VAL A 59 -6.92 14.52 13.22
CA VAL A 59 -6.45 15.80 13.76
C VAL A 59 -5.63 16.50 12.68
N GLY A 60 -6.06 17.68 12.26
CA GLY A 60 -5.32 18.43 11.24
C GLY A 60 -4.09 19.13 11.79
N VAL A 61 -3.34 19.76 10.88
CA VAL A 61 -2.19 20.63 11.23
C VAL A 61 -2.62 21.86 12.03
N ASP A 62 -3.91 22.19 11.97
CA ASP A 62 -4.59 23.21 12.79
C ASP A 62 -4.94 22.70 14.21
N LYS A 63 -4.60 21.45 14.53
CA LYS A 63 -4.89 20.76 15.80
C LYS A 63 -6.38 20.52 16.05
N ILE A 64 -7.22 20.68 15.03
CA ILE A 64 -8.66 20.43 15.14
C ILE A 64 -8.95 18.98 14.76
N PHE A 65 -9.62 18.26 15.67
CA PHE A 65 -10.18 16.94 15.40
C PHE A 65 -11.45 17.10 14.55
N ASN A 66 -11.42 16.62 13.31
CA ASN A 66 -12.55 16.69 12.39
C ASN A 66 -12.56 15.51 11.41
N PRO A 67 -13.23 14.39 11.76
CA PRO A 67 -13.37 13.23 10.87
C PRO A 67 -14.12 13.51 9.58
N ALA A 68 -15.16 14.36 9.61
CA ALA A 68 -15.92 14.71 8.42
C ALA A 68 -15.05 15.40 7.36
N ARG A 69 -14.07 16.22 7.80
CA ARG A 69 -13.06 16.79 6.91
C ARG A 69 -12.20 15.72 6.22
N ILE A 70 -11.82 14.66 6.94
CA ILE A 70 -11.07 13.54 6.35
C ILE A 70 -11.92 12.85 5.28
N VAL A 71 -13.21 12.60 5.55
CA VAL A 71 -14.13 12.01 4.55
C VAL A 71 -14.22 12.87 3.29
N ARG A 72 -14.29 14.20 3.43
CA ARG A 72 -14.28 15.12 2.28
C ARG A 72 -12.99 15.03 1.47
N VAL A 73 -11.83 14.95 2.11
CA VAL A 73 -10.56 14.70 1.41
C VAL A 73 -10.58 13.35 0.68
N ILE A 74 -11.10 12.30 1.31
CA ILE A 74 -11.23 10.97 0.67
C ILE A 74 -12.16 11.03 -0.54
N ALA A 75 -13.25 11.80 -0.48
CA ALA A 75 -14.17 11.99 -1.60
C ALA A 75 -13.50 12.66 -2.81
N GLU A 76 -12.56 13.58 -2.57
CA GLU A 76 -11.75 14.20 -3.65
C GLU A 76 -10.89 13.17 -4.40
N LEU A 77 -10.43 12.09 -3.73
CA LEU A 77 -9.51 11.10 -4.31
C LEU A 77 -10.14 10.28 -5.43
N ARG A 78 -11.45 9.98 -5.32
CA ARG A 78 -12.20 9.15 -6.27
C ARG A 78 -11.47 7.84 -6.61
N VAL A 79 -11.15 7.05 -5.58
CA VAL A 79 -10.39 5.79 -5.71
C VAL A 79 -11.28 4.56 -5.58
N ASP A 80 -10.83 3.44 -6.13
CA ASP A 80 -11.51 2.14 -6.03
C ASP A 80 -11.15 1.39 -4.75
N ILE A 81 -9.88 1.52 -4.33
CA ILE A 81 -9.37 0.95 -3.08
C ILE A 81 -8.69 2.05 -2.26
N LEU A 82 -8.96 2.08 -0.96
CA LEU A 82 -8.37 3.06 -0.04
C LEU A 82 -7.74 2.36 1.16
N ALA A 83 -6.47 2.64 1.45
CA ALA A 83 -5.79 2.26 2.67
C ALA A 83 -5.63 3.47 3.59
N LEU A 84 -6.13 3.40 4.81
CA LEU A 84 -5.97 4.44 5.82
C LEU A 84 -5.03 3.96 6.93
N GLN A 85 -4.16 4.86 7.38
CA GLN A 85 -3.35 4.69 8.58
C GLN A 85 -3.79 5.66 9.67
N GLU A 86 -3.69 5.24 10.93
CA GLU A 86 -4.20 5.98 12.10
C GLU A 86 -5.71 6.24 12.07
N ALA A 87 -6.48 5.30 11.50
CA ALA A 87 -7.94 5.38 11.43
C ALA A 87 -8.64 5.10 12.77
N ASP A 88 -7.92 4.56 13.76
CA ASP A 88 -8.41 4.22 15.09
C ASP A 88 -7.69 5.04 16.17
N LYS A 89 -8.33 5.25 17.32
CA LYS A 89 -7.64 5.76 18.52
C LYS A 89 -6.51 4.81 18.94
N ARG A 90 -5.37 5.40 19.31
CA ARG A 90 -4.19 4.64 19.77
C ARG A 90 -4.25 4.23 21.25
N PHE A 91 -4.92 5.03 22.08
CA PHE A 91 -5.01 4.84 23.53
C PHE A 91 -6.47 4.67 23.96
N GLY A 92 -6.69 3.90 25.04
CA GLY A 92 -8.02 3.56 25.54
C GLY A 92 -8.72 2.53 24.65
N GLU A 93 -10.06 2.59 24.61
CA GLU A 93 -10.84 1.81 23.66
C GLU A 93 -10.48 2.26 22.24
N ARG A 94 -9.90 1.37 21.44
CA ARG A 94 -9.42 1.63 20.07
C ARG A 94 -10.60 1.81 19.10
N ILE A 95 -11.38 2.86 19.33
CA ILE A 95 -12.55 3.20 18.52
C ILE A 95 -12.11 3.74 17.17
N GLY A 96 -12.87 3.40 16.15
CA GLY A 96 -12.76 3.94 14.83
C GLY A 96 -13.14 5.42 14.81
N LEU A 97 -12.40 6.21 14.04
CA LEU A 97 -12.52 7.66 14.05
C LEU A 97 -13.40 8.20 12.91
N ILE A 98 -13.74 7.38 11.93
CA ILE A 98 -14.40 7.81 10.70
C ILE A 98 -15.85 7.34 10.71
N ASP A 99 -16.76 8.25 10.39
CA ASP A 99 -18.15 7.87 10.14
C ASP A 99 -18.23 7.03 8.85
N LEU A 100 -18.41 5.73 9.01
CA LEU A 100 -18.50 4.76 7.90
C LEU A 100 -19.74 4.97 7.04
N GLN A 101 -20.84 5.50 7.61
CA GLN A 101 -22.06 5.78 6.84
C GLN A 101 -21.83 7.00 5.95
N LEU A 102 -21.26 8.07 6.51
CA LEU A 102 -20.88 9.25 5.74
C LEU A 102 -19.85 8.90 4.66
N LEU A 103 -18.82 8.12 5.00
CA LEU A 103 -17.82 7.66 4.03
C LEU A 103 -18.46 6.91 2.87
N LYS A 104 -19.35 5.96 3.15
CA LYS A 104 -20.07 5.21 2.11
C LYS A 104 -20.97 6.12 1.27
N ALA A 105 -21.68 7.06 1.90
CA ALA A 105 -22.57 7.97 1.18
C ALA A 105 -21.81 8.90 0.22
N GLU A 106 -20.68 9.46 0.67
CA GLU A 106 -19.89 10.42 -0.12
C GLU A 106 -19.02 9.75 -1.19
N THR A 107 -18.61 8.50 -0.97
CA THR A 107 -17.56 7.88 -1.78
C THR A 107 -17.92 6.52 -2.37
N GLY A 108 -18.95 5.85 -1.85
CA GLY A 108 -19.27 4.46 -2.18
C GLY A 108 -18.29 3.43 -1.60
N LEU A 109 -17.26 3.85 -0.86
CA LEU A 109 -16.30 2.95 -0.21
C LEU A 109 -16.95 2.23 0.97
N ILE A 110 -16.78 0.91 1.00
CA ILE A 110 -17.19 0.04 2.12
C ILE A 110 -15.95 -0.54 2.82
N PRO A 111 -15.97 -0.68 4.15
CA PRO A 111 -14.84 -1.24 4.90
C PRO A 111 -14.64 -2.72 4.59
N VAL A 112 -13.38 -3.14 4.48
CA VAL A 112 -13.02 -4.57 4.50
C VAL A 112 -13.30 -5.12 5.90
N PRO A 113 -13.95 -6.29 6.05
CA PRO A 113 -14.33 -6.85 7.35
C PRO A 113 -13.11 -7.45 8.06
N LEU A 114 -12.34 -6.62 8.75
CA LEU A 114 -11.18 -7.02 9.55
C LEU A 114 -11.60 -7.43 10.97
N ASN A 115 -10.86 -8.35 11.60
CA ASN A 115 -11.01 -8.59 13.04
C ASN A 115 -10.33 -7.45 13.79
N THR A 116 -11.12 -6.43 14.14
CA THR A 116 -10.62 -5.20 14.75
C THR A 116 -10.11 -5.43 16.17
N MET A 117 -9.23 -4.54 16.64
CA MET A 117 -8.70 -4.63 18.01
C MET A 117 -9.70 -4.21 19.10
N SER A 118 -10.84 -3.64 18.70
CA SER A 118 -11.99 -3.35 19.58
C SER A 118 -13.30 -3.47 18.78
N PRO A 119 -14.45 -3.73 19.44
CA PRO A 119 -15.73 -3.84 18.75
C PRO A 119 -16.13 -2.61 17.93
N GLN A 120 -15.61 -1.43 18.30
CA GLN A 120 -15.90 -0.16 17.66
C GLN A 120 -14.77 0.32 16.74
N GLY A 121 -13.70 -0.47 16.57
CA GLY A 121 -12.57 -0.13 15.70
C GLY A 121 -12.93 -0.22 14.21
N HIS A 122 -12.08 0.34 13.36
CA HIS A 122 -12.17 0.19 11.90
C HIS A 122 -11.08 -0.71 11.33
N GLY A 123 -9.96 -0.87 12.06
CA GLY A 123 -8.75 -1.45 11.50
C GLY A 123 -8.00 -2.42 12.38
N TRP A 124 -6.83 -2.81 11.85
CA TRP A 124 -5.84 -3.64 12.51
C TRP A 124 -4.57 -2.83 12.78
N HIS A 125 -4.27 -2.59 14.05
CA HIS A 125 -3.22 -1.64 14.48
C HIS A 125 -3.34 -0.26 13.78
N GLY A 126 -4.57 0.21 13.59
CA GLY A 126 -4.86 1.50 12.94
C GLY A 126 -4.76 1.48 11.41
N ASN A 127 -4.56 0.33 10.77
CA ASN A 127 -4.70 0.16 9.32
C ASN A 127 -6.14 -0.25 8.99
N ALA A 128 -6.86 0.58 8.23
CA ALA A 128 -8.17 0.26 7.68
C ALA A 128 -8.08 0.20 6.16
N LEU A 129 -8.81 -0.72 5.54
CA LEU A 129 -8.85 -0.87 4.09
C LEU A 129 -10.29 -0.81 3.63
N PHE A 130 -10.54 -0.13 2.51
CA PHE A 130 -11.86 0.07 1.95
C PHE A 130 -11.87 -0.25 0.47
N LEU A 131 -13.02 -0.70 -0.01
CA LEU A 131 -13.25 -1.11 -1.40
C LEU A 131 -14.52 -0.44 -1.90
N ARG A 132 -14.54 0.06 -3.14
CA ARG A 132 -15.73 0.63 -3.78
C ARG A 132 -16.58 -0.45 -4.44
N LYS A 133 -15.95 -1.31 -5.24
CA LYS A 133 -16.55 -2.42 -5.98
C LYS A 133 -15.58 -3.60 -6.03
N GLY A 134 -16.11 -4.82 -6.06
CA GLY A 134 -15.34 -6.07 -6.06
C GLY A 134 -15.62 -6.91 -4.82
N HIS A 135 -14.88 -8.01 -4.68
CA HIS A 135 -15.06 -8.99 -3.59
C HIS A 135 -13.77 -9.26 -2.85
N VAL A 136 -13.87 -9.46 -1.53
CA VAL A 136 -12.75 -9.90 -0.71
C VAL A 136 -12.66 -11.43 -0.78
N ARG A 137 -11.49 -11.96 -1.16
CA ARG A 137 -11.24 -13.41 -1.24
C ARG A 137 -10.47 -13.96 -0.06
N ASP A 138 -9.46 -13.23 0.40
CA ASP A 138 -8.62 -13.61 1.52
C ASP A 138 -8.21 -12.38 2.33
N ILE A 139 -8.08 -12.57 3.64
CA ILE A 139 -7.61 -11.55 4.58
C ILE A 139 -6.57 -12.19 5.50
N LEU A 140 -5.41 -11.55 5.61
CA LEU A 140 -4.41 -11.88 6.61
C LEU A 140 -3.98 -10.62 7.37
N GLN A 141 -4.27 -10.62 8.67
CA GLN A 141 -3.87 -9.58 9.60
C GLN A 141 -2.55 -9.97 10.27
N VAL A 142 -1.58 -9.07 10.25
CA VAL A 142 -0.21 -9.34 10.71
C VAL A 142 0.15 -8.34 11.79
N THR A 143 0.52 -8.81 12.98
CA THR A 143 1.22 -7.97 13.96
C THR A 143 2.68 -7.87 13.52
N LEU A 144 3.14 -6.65 13.31
CA LEU A 144 4.49 -6.38 12.83
C LEU A 144 5.45 -6.29 14.03
N PRO A 145 6.66 -6.90 13.95
CA PRO A 145 7.62 -6.85 15.04
C PRO A 145 8.16 -5.43 15.26
N GLY A 146 8.50 -5.11 16.50
CA GLY A 146 9.03 -3.81 16.88
C GLY A 146 8.56 -3.39 18.27
N ILE A 147 9.08 -2.24 18.74
CA ILE A 147 8.72 -1.69 20.05
C ILE A 147 7.30 -1.10 20.02
N GLU A 148 6.97 -0.41 18.92
CA GLU A 148 5.64 0.15 18.73
C GLU A 148 4.67 -0.92 18.23
N PRO A 149 3.42 -0.96 18.74
CA PRO A 149 2.39 -1.85 18.21
C PRO A 149 2.03 -1.40 16.79
N ARG A 150 2.52 -2.13 15.80
CA ARG A 150 2.30 -1.89 14.37
C ARG A 150 1.71 -3.13 13.73
N GLY A 151 1.05 -2.94 12.59
CA GLY A 151 0.43 -4.03 11.86
C GLY A 151 0.44 -3.80 10.37
N ALA A 152 0.16 -4.89 9.66
CA ALA A 152 -0.17 -4.89 8.25
C ALA A 152 -1.44 -5.71 8.03
N VAL A 153 -2.15 -5.38 6.97
CA VAL A 153 -3.30 -6.12 6.47
C VAL A 153 -3.00 -6.49 5.02
N ILE A 154 -3.03 -7.79 4.73
CA ILE A 154 -2.89 -8.32 3.38
C ILE A 154 -4.29 -8.77 2.96
N VAL A 155 -4.82 -8.16 1.91
CA VAL A 155 -6.15 -8.49 1.38
C VAL A 155 -6.03 -8.86 -0.08
N GLU A 156 -6.63 -9.96 -0.46
CA GLU A 156 -6.76 -10.37 -1.86
C GLU A 156 -8.16 -10.03 -2.33
N PHE A 157 -8.25 -9.19 -3.35
CA PHE A 157 -9.50 -8.77 -3.97
C PHE A 157 -9.70 -9.45 -5.32
N GLU A 158 -10.96 -9.69 -5.63
CA GLU A 158 -11.46 -9.97 -6.96
C GLU A 158 -12.16 -8.73 -7.50
N MET A 159 -11.48 -8.06 -8.41
CA MET A 159 -11.98 -6.90 -9.15
C MET A 159 -12.59 -7.38 -10.46
N GLU A 160 -13.40 -6.54 -11.10
CA GLU A 160 -13.98 -6.84 -12.40
C GLU A 160 -12.92 -7.25 -13.45
N VAL A 161 -11.75 -6.60 -13.41
CA VAL A 161 -10.63 -6.85 -14.32
C VAL A 161 -9.71 -8.01 -13.89
N GLY A 162 -9.80 -8.47 -12.64
CA GLY A 162 -9.00 -9.59 -12.15
C GLY A 162 -8.59 -9.52 -10.67
N LEU A 163 -7.67 -10.41 -10.30
CA LEU A 163 -7.22 -10.57 -8.92
C LEU A 163 -6.07 -9.62 -8.59
N ILE A 164 -6.14 -8.98 -7.43
CA ILE A 164 -5.08 -8.13 -6.90
C ILE A 164 -4.91 -8.31 -5.39
N ARG A 165 -3.67 -8.33 -4.92
CA ARG A 165 -3.33 -8.31 -3.51
C ARG A 165 -2.95 -6.91 -3.09
N ILE A 166 -3.57 -6.39 -2.05
CA ILE A 166 -3.21 -5.12 -1.42
C ILE A 166 -2.65 -5.40 -0.03
N ILE A 167 -1.48 -4.83 0.25
CA ILE A 167 -0.85 -4.86 1.56
C ILE A 167 -0.88 -3.44 2.09
N ALA A 168 -1.74 -3.18 3.08
CA ALA A 168 -1.74 -1.92 3.81
C ALA A 168 -0.90 -2.07 5.08
N ALA A 169 0.09 -1.21 5.31
CA ALA A 169 0.92 -1.28 6.50
C ALA A 169 1.29 0.11 7.04
N HIS A 170 1.51 0.18 8.35
CA HIS A 170 2.07 1.35 9.02
C HIS A 170 3.30 0.91 9.81
N PHE A 171 4.49 1.33 9.38
CA PHE A 171 5.74 0.88 10.00
C PHE A 171 6.15 1.70 11.23
N GLY A 172 7.02 1.11 12.04
CA GLY A 172 7.57 1.76 13.23
C GLY A 172 8.56 2.87 12.92
N LEU A 173 8.72 3.81 13.86
CA LEU A 173 9.62 4.95 13.72
C LEU A 173 11.10 4.57 13.75
N LEU A 174 11.45 3.48 14.42
CA LEU A 174 12.83 2.99 14.53
C LEU A 174 13.24 2.19 13.30
N ARG A 175 14.39 2.54 12.70
CA ARG A 175 14.95 1.82 11.53
C ARG A 175 15.10 0.32 11.77
N HIS A 176 15.53 -0.07 12.96
CA HIS A 176 15.67 -1.48 13.32
C HIS A 176 14.32 -2.22 13.25
N SER A 177 13.26 -1.62 13.80
CA SER A 177 11.90 -2.16 13.67
C SER A 177 11.52 -2.26 12.20
N ARG A 178 11.68 -1.20 11.39
CA ARG A 178 11.37 -1.27 9.96
C ARG A 178 12.09 -2.40 9.23
N ASN A 179 13.37 -2.62 9.49
CA ASN A 179 14.12 -3.74 8.89
C ASN A 179 13.52 -5.10 9.24
N GLN A 180 13.10 -5.30 10.50
CA GLN A 180 12.41 -6.54 10.89
C GLN A 180 11.06 -6.67 10.18
N GLN A 181 10.29 -5.58 10.14
CA GLN A 181 8.95 -5.53 9.53
C GLN A 181 8.99 -5.83 8.04
N THR A 182 9.94 -5.25 7.29
CA THR A 182 10.13 -5.56 5.88
C THR A 182 10.44 -7.04 5.65
N LYS A 183 11.30 -7.63 6.49
CA LYS A 183 11.68 -9.05 6.38
C LYS A 183 10.49 -9.97 6.69
N THR A 184 9.70 -9.64 7.72
CA THR A 184 8.48 -10.38 8.06
C THR A 184 7.49 -10.39 6.90
N LEU A 185 7.21 -9.23 6.28
CA LEU A 185 6.30 -9.15 5.15
C LEU A 185 6.80 -9.91 3.92
N LEU A 186 8.11 -9.85 3.62
CA LEU A 186 8.71 -10.64 2.54
C LEU A 186 8.57 -12.14 2.78
N ALA A 187 8.84 -12.61 3.98
CA ALA A 187 8.71 -14.03 4.33
C ALA A 187 7.27 -14.53 4.20
N LEU A 188 6.28 -13.68 4.49
CA LEU A 188 4.86 -13.99 4.26
C LEU A 188 4.52 -14.02 2.78
N LEU A 189 4.99 -13.05 2.00
CA LEU A 189 4.77 -12.98 0.55
C LEU A 189 5.36 -14.18 -0.20
N GLN A 190 6.55 -14.65 0.22
CA GLN A 190 7.20 -15.82 -0.37
C GLN A 190 6.42 -17.12 -0.18
N LYS A 191 5.52 -17.18 0.81
CA LYS A 191 4.66 -18.35 1.08
C LYS A 191 3.32 -18.28 0.35
N ARG A 192 3.06 -17.21 -0.40
CA ARG A 192 1.80 -16.97 -1.10
C ARG A 192 1.95 -17.14 -2.61
N PRO A 193 0.86 -17.50 -3.32
CA PRO A 193 0.86 -17.50 -4.77
C PRO A 193 1.23 -16.13 -5.36
N LEU A 194 1.91 -16.17 -6.52
CA LEU A 194 2.19 -14.97 -7.30
C LEU A 194 0.89 -14.40 -7.88
N MET A 195 0.70 -13.11 -7.70
CA MET A 195 -0.40 -12.33 -8.27
C MET A 195 0.00 -10.85 -8.26
N PRO A 196 -0.68 -9.98 -9.04
CA PRO A 196 -0.48 -8.54 -8.94
C PRO A 196 -0.62 -8.11 -7.48
N THR A 197 0.40 -7.46 -6.94
CA THR A 197 0.50 -7.11 -5.53
C THR A 197 0.94 -5.67 -5.39
N LEU A 198 0.17 -4.89 -4.63
CA LEU A 198 0.48 -3.52 -4.25
C LEU A 198 0.75 -3.46 -2.75
N LEU A 199 1.87 -2.88 -2.35
CA LEU A 199 2.20 -2.58 -0.96
C LEU A 199 2.13 -1.07 -0.76
N VAL A 200 1.25 -0.64 0.13
CA VAL A 200 0.89 0.77 0.36
C VAL A 200 0.89 1.12 1.85
N GLY A 201 1.23 2.36 2.16
CA GLY A 201 1.11 2.87 3.53
C GLY A 201 2.19 3.86 3.94
N ASP A 202 2.08 4.32 5.18
CA ASP A 202 3.11 5.11 5.86
C ASP A 202 4.21 4.19 6.38
N PHE A 203 5.36 4.20 5.70
CA PHE A 203 6.49 3.36 6.07
C PHE A 203 7.51 4.07 6.95
N ASN A 204 7.29 5.33 7.34
CA ASN A 204 8.22 6.11 8.15
C ASN A 204 9.67 6.07 7.62
N GLU A 205 9.83 5.96 6.30
CA GLU A 205 11.13 5.79 5.64
C GLU A 205 11.24 6.68 4.41
N TRP A 206 11.82 7.86 4.61
CA TRP A 206 12.07 8.83 3.54
C TRP A 206 13.32 8.53 2.71
N ARG A 207 14.25 7.71 3.20
CA ARG A 207 15.50 7.45 2.49
C ARG A 207 15.27 6.57 1.26
N MET A 208 16.10 6.82 0.25
CA MET A 208 16.15 6.05 -0.99
C MET A 208 17.44 5.21 -1.06
N GLY A 209 17.41 4.15 -1.87
CA GLY A 209 18.58 3.29 -2.12
C GLY A 209 19.05 2.49 -0.91
N LYS A 210 20.37 2.19 -0.85
CA LYS A 210 20.98 1.26 0.13
C LYS A 210 20.73 1.63 1.60
N GLY A 211 20.50 2.90 1.90
CA GLY A 211 20.23 3.38 3.26
C GLY A 211 18.80 3.09 3.75
N SER A 212 17.87 2.83 2.83
CA SER A 212 16.45 2.63 3.13
C SER A 212 16.18 1.22 3.67
N SER A 213 15.37 1.10 4.73
CA SER A 213 14.85 -0.21 5.16
C SER A 213 14.00 -0.87 4.07
N LEU A 214 13.37 -0.07 3.22
CA LEU A 214 12.52 -0.55 2.12
C LEU A 214 13.33 -1.23 1.01
N ASN A 215 14.65 -1.06 0.97
CA ASN A 215 15.47 -1.75 -0.02
C ASN A 215 15.40 -3.29 0.11
N HIS A 216 15.01 -3.80 1.28
CA HIS A 216 14.71 -5.22 1.47
C HIS A 216 13.63 -5.73 0.50
N PHE A 217 12.71 -4.86 0.05
CA PHE A 217 11.64 -5.21 -0.89
C PHE A 217 12.08 -5.30 -2.34
N SER A 218 13.25 -4.78 -2.72
CA SER A 218 13.76 -4.76 -4.11
C SER A 218 13.75 -6.12 -4.84
N PRO A 219 13.92 -7.29 -4.18
CA PRO A 219 13.82 -8.57 -4.87
C PRO A 219 12.40 -8.89 -5.34
N TYR A 220 11.37 -8.34 -4.69
CA TYR A 220 9.97 -8.60 -4.98
C TYR A 220 9.32 -7.42 -5.70
N PHE A 221 9.31 -6.25 -5.05
CA PHE A 221 8.69 -5.05 -5.58
C PHE A 221 9.63 -4.25 -6.48
N ASP A 222 9.04 -3.54 -7.43
CA ASP A 222 9.72 -2.52 -8.22
C ASP A 222 9.43 -1.12 -7.64
N SER A 223 10.41 -0.22 -7.69
CA SER A 223 10.31 1.17 -7.24
C SER A 223 10.78 2.17 -8.31
N THR A 224 10.85 1.76 -9.57
CA THR A 224 11.32 2.54 -10.73
C THR A 224 10.48 3.78 -11.06
N LEU A 225 9.17 3.76 -10.81
CA LEU A 225 8.31 4.95 -10.96
C LEU A 225 8.61 6.06 -9.93
N GLY A 226 9.51 5.80 -8.98
CA GLY A 226 9.97 6.78 -8.01
C GLY A 226 9.02 6.91 -6.82
N THR A 227 9.15 8.04 -6.11
CA THR A 227 8.41 8.33 -4.88
C THR A 227 7.89 9.74 -4.90
N VAL A 228 6.66 9.95 -4.41
CA VAL A 228 6.07 11.27 -4.25
C VAL A 228 6.17 11.72 -2.79
N PRO A 229 6.55 12.98 -2.53
CA PRO A 229 6.57 13.49 -1.16
C PRO A 229 5.14 13.72 -0.67
N SER A 230 4.88 13.31 0.56
CA SER A 230 3.56 13.40 1.21
C SER A 230 3.62 14.18 2.53
N PHE A 231 4.79 14.33 3.11
CA PHE A 231 5.00 14.94 4.43
C PHE A 231 6.07 16.05 4.39
N PRO A 232 5.90 17.14 5.16
CA PRO A 232 4.67 17.57 5.82
C PRO A 232 3.66 18.10 4.79
N SER A 233 2.36 17.95 5.05
CA SER A 233 1.29 18.21 4.07
C SER A 233 1.24 19.64 3.51
N ARG A 234 1.63 20.64 4.31
CA ARG A 234 1.69 22.06 3.89
C ARG A 234 2.81 22.34 2.89
N PHE A 235 3.90 21.59 2.94
CA PHE A 235 5.05 21.75 2.06
C PHE A 235 5.77 20.40 1.96
N PRO A 236 5.26 19.47 1.12
CA PRO A 236 5.75 18.10 1.14
C PRO A 236 7.13 18.01 0.49
N PHE A 237 8.09 17.46 1.23
CA PHE A 237 9.44 17.17 0.74
C PHE A 237 9.98 15.82 1.21
N LEU A 238 9.35 15.20 2.21
CA LEU A 238 9.61 13.83 2.64
C LEU A 238 8.54 12.92 2.08
N ALA A 239 8.98 11.86 1.43
CA ALA A 239 8.11 10.76 1.05
C ALA A 239 8.15 9.78 2.24
N LEU A 240 7.20 9.81 3.18
CA LEU A 240 7.10 8.77 4.21
C LEU A 240 6.15 7.66 3.76
N ASP A 241 5.08 8.06 3.07
CA ASP A 241 4.14 7.17 2.42
C ASP A 241 4.74 6.58 1.12
N ARG A 242 4.45 5.32 0.85
CA ARG A 242 4.97 4.58 -0.30
C ARG A 242 3.90 3.76 -0.96
N ILE A 243 4.07 3.59 -2.28
CA ILE A 243 3.38 2.60 -3.09
C ILE A 243 4.45 1.82 -3.82
N LEU A 244 4.45 0.50 -3.64
CA LEU A 244 5.38 -0.44 -4.25
C LEU A 244 4.57 -1.53 -4.96
N ALA A 245 4.95 -1.89 -6.19
CA ALA A 245 4.14 -2.75 -7.04
C ALA A 245 4.90 -3.98 -7.56
N PHE A 246 4.15 -5.06 -7.75
CA PHE A 246 4.58 -6.27 -8.44
C PHE A 246 3.42 -6.76 -9.33
N PRO A 247 3.66 -7.13 -10.61
CA PRO A 247 4.86 -6.82 -11.37
C PRO A 247 5.04 -5.31 -11.54
N HIS A 248 6.17 -4.87 -12.08
CA HIS A 248 6.44 -3.44 -12.27
C HIS A 248 5.35 -2.76 -13.12
N GLN A 249 4.88 -3.44 -14.16
CA GLN A 249 3.87 -2.97 -15.10
C GLN A 249 2.49 -2.75 -14.48
N LEU A 250 2.26 -3.23 -13.24
CA LEU A 250 1.01 -2.98 -12.55
C LEU A 250 0.82 -1.49 -12.28
N LEU A 251 1.89 -0.75 -12.01
CA LEU A 251 1.81 0.66 -11.65
C LEU A 251 2.10 1.50 -12.89
N THR A 252 1.19 2.39 -13.26
CA THR A 252 1.36 3.28 -14.41
C THR A 252 1.72 4.69 -13.98
N ASN A 253 1.16 5.17 -12.87
CA ASN A 253 1.47 6.48 -12.31
C ASN A 253 1.27 6.51 -10.79
N ILE A 254 2.00 7.42 -10.12
CA ILE A 254 1.83 7.76 -8.70
C ILE A 254 1.82 9.29 -8.57
N GLU A 255 0.85 9.81 -7.84
CA GLU A 255 0.79 11.24 -7.51
C GLU A 255 0.44 11.43 -6.03
N ASN A 256 0.77 12.60 -5.50
CA ASN A 256 0.21 13.06 -4.24
C ASN A 256 -1.06 13.88 -4.50
N HIS A 257 -2.06 13.73 -3.65
CA HIS A 257 -3.30 14.49 -3.76
C HIS A 257 -3.15 15.84 -3.08
N HIS A 258 -3.02 16.88 -3.90
CA HIS A 258 -2.87 18.25 -3.43
C HIS A 258 -4.17 19.04 -3.57
N SER A 259 -4.83 19.29 -2.44
CA SER A 259 -5.95 20.23 -2.34
C SER A 259 -5.78 21.19 -1.15
N PRO A 260 -6.44 22.36 -1.16
CA PRO A 260 -6.47 23.26 0.00
C PRO A 260 -6.89 22.53 1.28
N LEU A 261 -7.85 21.61 1.18
CA LEU A 261 -8.35 20.83 2.30
C LEU A 261 -7.32 19.79 2.78
N ALA A 262 -6.74 19.01 1.85
CA ALA A 262 -5.77 17.97 2.17
C ALA A 262 -4.52 18.52 2.89
N ARG A 263 -4.09 19.74 2.55
CA ARG A 263 -2.96 20.44 3.19
C ARG A 263 -3.17 20.79 4.66
N ILE A 264 -4.41 20.76 5.13
CA ILE A 264 -4.77 21.10 6.52
C ILE A 264 -5.30 19.87 7.27
N ALA A 265 -5.95 18.95 6.56
CA ALA A 265 -6.73 17.86 7.15
C ALA A 265 -5.91 16.81 7.92
N SER A 266 -4.66 16.59 7.51
CA SER A 266 -3.67 15.72 8.16
C SER A 266 -2.28 16.34 7.98
N ASP A 267 -1.30 15.88 8.75
CA ASP A 267 0.12 16.20 8.55
C ASP A 267 0.73 15.48 7.34
N HIS A 268 0.02 14.49 6.78
CA HIS A 268 0.34 13.83 5.51
C HIS A 268 -0.63 14.26 4.40
N LEU A 269 -0.18 14.21 3.14
CA LEU A 269 -1.05 14.21 1.97
C LEU A 269 -1.39 12.77 1.58
N PRO A 270 -2.60 12.51 1.07
CA PRO A 270 -2.89 11.24 0.43
C PRO A 270 -1.96 11.03 -0.77
N ILE A 271 -1.59 9.80 -1.03
CA ILE A 271 -0.92 9.39 -2.27
C ILE A 271 -1.82 8.45 -3.05
N LYS A 272 -1.87 8.63 -4.38
CA LYS A 272 -2.74 7.90 -5.30
C LYS A 272 -1.91 7.20 -6.36
N ALA A 273 -2.27 5.96 -6.66
CA ALA A 273 -1.72 5.15 -7.71
C ALA A 273 -2.77 4.82 -8.76
N TYR A 274 -2.31 4.81 -10.01
CA TYR A 274 -3.04 4.37 -11.18
C TYR A 274 -2.45 3.05 -11.63
N LEU A 275 -3.29 2.05 -11.84
CA LEU A 275 -2.87 0.67 -12.12
C LEU A 275 -3.40 0.17 -13.45
N ASP A 276 -2.59 -0.63 -14.14
CA ASP A 276 -2.98 -1.43 -15.31
C ASP A 276 -2.99 -2.91 -14.91
N LEU A 277 -4.08 -3.31 -14.24
CA LEU A 277 -4.24 -4.64 -13.66
C LEU A 277 -4.43 -5.70 -14.75
N ALA A 278 -5.16 -5.39 -15.82
CA ALA A 278 -5.36 -6.29 -16.96
C ALA A 278 -4.03 -6.68 -17.61
N ASN A 279 -3.15 -5.70 -17.86
CA ASN A 279 -1.82 -5.96 -18.41
C ASN A 279 -0.94 -6.75 -17.42
N ALA A 280 -0.92 -6.36 -16.14
CA ALA A 280 -0.17 -7.07 -15.11
C ALA A 280 -0.59 -8.55 -14.99
N MET A 281 -1.89 -8.84 -15.05
CA MET A 281 -2.43 -10.20 -15.06
C MET A 281 -1.98 -10.97 -16.31
N THR A 282 -2.03 -10.35 -17.48
CA THR A 282 -1.58 -10.96 -18.74
C THR A 282 -0.09 -11.33 -18.69
N ILE A 283 0.77 -10.42 -18.22
CA ILE A 283 2.21 -10.67 -18.06
C ILE A 283 2.48 -11.83 -17.10
N LEU A 284 1.76 -11.90 -15.97
CA LEU A 284 1.93 -12.99 -15.02
C LEU A 284 1.47 -14.34 -15.58
N LYS A 285 0.35 -14.39 -16.30
CA LYS A 285 -0.13 -15.61 -16.96
C LYS A 285 0.91 -16.15 -17.96
N ASN A 286 1.49 -15.28 -18.78
CA ASN A 286 2.52 -15.67 -19.75
C ASN A 286 3.77 -16.22 -19.05
N LYS A 287 4.25 -15.52 -18.01
CA LYS A 287 5.43 -15.95 -17.24
C LYS A 287 5.25 -17.27 -16.48
N ILE A 288 4.03 -17.58 -16.04
CA ILE A 288 3.71 -18.86 -15.39
C ILE A 288 3.67 -19.96 -16.44
N SER A 289 3.09 -19.69 -17.62
CA SER A 289 2.97 -20.66 -18.71
C SER A 289 4.32 -21.02 -19.34
N GLU A 290 5.29 -20.09 -19.40
CA GLU A 290 6.65 -20.34 -19.89
C GLU A 290 7.51 -21.22 -18.95
N LYS A 291 7.07 -21.48 -17.72
CA LYS A 291 7.82 -22.22 -16.69
C LYS A 291 7.21 -23.58 -16.31
N GLY A 292 6.01 -23.88 -16.81
CA GLY A 292 5.33 -25.16 -16.68
C GLY A 292 5.70 -26.09 -17.83
#